data_AF-A0A7W0R852-F1
#
_entry.id   AF-A0A7W0R852-F1
#
_cell.length_a   1.000
_cell.length_b   1.000
_cell.length_c   1.000
_cell.angle_alpha   90.00
_cell.angle_beta   90.00
_cell.angle_gamma   90.00
#
_symmetry.space_group_name_H-M   'P 1'
#
loop_
_entity.id
_entity.type
_entity.pdbx_description
1 polymer ?
#
loop_
_entity_poly.entity_id
_entity_poly.type
_entity_poly.pdbx_seq_one_letter_code
_entity_poly.pdbx_strand_id
1 'polypeptide(L)'
;MEFLEPRRGRPRKFAVPSRAVTLTLPEHIIAALGAVDTDLSRAVVQLTQPALGRTAKPAAELSRFGNHAVIVVTPSRALAERTGIEFVPLADGRALISFGQRTTIAELELLIEDAVDDHRLSAHDLAVFAALAEILRSARRSNEVTLLQRSIIVLEGRLARPRKTR
;
A
#
# COMPACT_ATOMS: atom_id res chain seq x y z
N MET A 1 30.33 -4.99 -8.47
CA MET A 1 29.25 -4.83 -7.46
C MET A 1 29.70 -3.75 -6.50
N GLU A 2 29.32 -2.52 -6.79
CA GLU A 2 29.72 -1.35 -6.02
C GLU A 2 28.64 -1.12 -4.96
N PHE A 3 28.96 -1.43 -3.70
CA PHE A 3 28.13 -1.05 -2.57
C PHE A 3 28.22 0.47 -2.44
N LEU A 4 27.14 1.19 -2.77
CA LEU A 4 27.05 2.63 -2.55
C LEU A 4 27.23 2.90 -1.05
N GLU A 5 28.40 3.42 -0.67
CA GLU A 5 28.68 3.82 0.69
C GLU A 5 27.60 4.81 1.20
N PRO A 6 27.09 4.63 2.44
CA PRO A 6 26.16 5.58 3.01
C PRO A 6 26.89 6.90 3.26
N ARG A 7 26.70 7.87 2.35
CA ARG A 7 27.15 9.25 2.51
C ARG A 7 26.70 9.76 3.87
N ARG A 8 27.66 9.99 4.78
CA ARG A 8 27.46 10.59 6.10
C ARG A 8 26.73 11.93 5.95
N GLY A 9 25.49 11.97 6.45
CA GLY A 9 24.62 13.15 6.49
C GLY A 9 23.27 12.80 7.11
N ARG A 10 22.51 13.81 7.56
CA ARG A 10 21.16 13.61 8.10
C ARG A 10 20.32 12.82 7.09
N PRO A 11 19.65 11.71 7.49
CA PRO A 11 18.79 10.95 6.60
C PRO A 11 17.80 11.86 5.88
N ARG A 12 17.68 11.69 4.56
CA ARG A 12 16.73 12.47 3.75
C ARG A 12 15.31 12.14 4.19
N LYS A 13 14.50 13.18 4.39
CA LYS A 13 13.10 13.06 4.84
C LYS A 13 12.23 12.26 3.85
N PHE A 14 12.56 12.34 2.56
CA PHE A 14 11.95 11.60 1.46
C PHE A 14 13.02 10.85 0.65
N ALA A 15 12.65 9.69 0.10
CA ALA A 15 13.54 8.86 -0.73
C ALA A 15 13.80 9.45 -2.13
N VAL A 16 13.00 10.44 -2.55
CA VAL A 16 13.09 11.12 -3.84
C VAL A 16 13.73 12.52 -3.71
N PRO A 17 14.23 13.11 -4.82
CA PRO A 17 14.63 14.51 -4.83
C PRO A 17 13.50 15.40 -4.31
N SER A 18 13.82 16.27 -3.35
CA SER A 18 12.83 17.11 -2.66
C SER A 18 13.42 18.48 -2.37
N ARG A 19 12.55 19.50 -2.34
CA ARG A 19 12.91 20.91 -2.09
C ARG A 19 12.11 21.43 -0.90
N ALA A 20 12.75 22.17 0.00
CA ALA A 20 12.06 22.83 1.11
C ALA A 20 11.17 23.95 0.59
N VAL A 21 9.92 23.96 1.04
CA VAL A 21 8.92 25.00 0.71
C VAL A 21 8.31 25.48 2.03
N THR A 22 8.22 26.80 2.20
CA THR A 22 7.51 27.41 3.33
C THR A 22 6.13 27.84 2.86
N LEU A 23 5.09 27.47 3.60
CA LEU A 23 3.70 27.76 3.29
C LEU A 23 3.03 28.32 4.54
N THR A 24 2.19 29.33 4.37
CA THR A 24 1.29 29.80 5.42
C THR A 24 -0.07 29.15 5.19
N LEU A 25 -0.53 28.37 6.17
CA LEU A 25 -1.79 27.64 6.10
C LEU A 25 -2.71 28.06 7.26
N PRO A 26 -4.04 28.06 7.08
CA PRO A 26 -4.96 28.24 8.18
C PRO A 26 -4.79 27.17 9.27
N GLU A 27 -5.00 27.54 10.52
CA GLU A 27 -4.78 26.69 11.70
C GLU A 27 -5.62 25.41 11.64
N HIS A 28 -6.85 25.50 11.13
CA HIS A 28 -7.71 24.33 10.95
C HIS A 28 -7.17 23.35 9.91
N ILE A 29 -6.45 23.83 8.89
CA ILE A 29 -5.79 22.97 7.90
C ILE A 29 -4.57 22.31 8.52
N ILE A 30 -3.78 23.04 9.31
CA ILE A 30 -2.65 22.47 10.06
C ILE A 30 -3.13 21.37 11.00
N ALA A 31 -4.24 21.60 11.71
CA ALA A 31 -4.87 20.59 12.57
C ALA A 31 -5.36 19.37 11.77
N ALA A 32 -6.01 19.59 10.63
CA ALA A 32 -6.47 18.51 9.75
C ALA A 32 -5.30 17.69 9.18
N LEU A 33 -4.21 18.33 8.76
CA LEU A 33 -2.99 17.67 8.31
C LEU A 33 -2.35 16.87 9.45
N GLY A 34 -2.31 17.42 10.66
CA GLY A 34 -1.82 16.74 11.86
C GLY A 34 -2.62 15.50 12.26
N ALA A 35 -3.92 15.45 11.91
CA ALA A 35 -4.75 14.27 12.09
C ALA A 35 -4.44 13.16 11.07
N VAL A 36 -3.84 13.51 9.91
CA VAL A 36 -3.37 12.55 8.90
C VAL A 36 -1.99 12.03 9.25
N ASP A 37 -1.03 12.93 9.52
CA ASP A 37 0.32 12.58 9.96
C ASP A 37 0.88 13.71 10.84
N THR A 38 1.57 13.34 11.93
CA THR A 38 2.29 14.28 12.80
C THR A 38 3.33 15.13 12.06
N ASP A 39 3.88 14.59 10.97
CA ASP A 39 4.72 15.31 10.04
C ASP A 39 3.85 15.92 8.93
N LEU A 40 3.63 17.24 9.00
CA LEU A 40 2.82 17.97 8.03
C LEU A 40 3.29 17.77 6.57
N SER A 41 4.59 17.57 6.34
CA SER A 41 5.09 17.32 4.99
C SER A 41 4.69 15.93 4.49
N ARG A 42 4.63 14.92 5.37
CA ARG A 42 4.12 13.58 5.04
C ARG A 42 2.62 13.60 4.82
N ALA A 43 1.87 14.31 5.65
CA ALA A 43 0.42 14.50 5.47
C ALA A 43 0.10 15.14 4.11
N VAL A 44 0.83 16.21 3.73
CA VAL A 44 0.67 16.84 2.41
C VAL A 44 1.00 15.87 1.29
N VAL A 45 2.11 15.14 1.38
CA VAL A 45 2.48 14.15 0.35
C VAL A 45 1.42 13.04 0.26
N GLN A 46 0.89 12.56 1.38
CA GLN A 46 -0.17 11.55 1.43
C GLN A 46 -1.48 12.03 0.79
N LEU A 47 -1.91 13.25 1.10
CA LEU A 47 -3.15 13.81 0.53
C LEU A 47 -3.01 14.23 -0.93
N THR A 48 -1.78 14.54 -1.39
CA THR A 48 -1.54 14.93 -2.78
C THR A 48 -1.27 13.75 -3.71
N GLN A 49 -0.86 12.59 -3.20
CA GLN A 49 -0.63 11.39 -4.00
C GLN A 49 -1.81 11.00 -4.92
N PRO A 50 -3.08 11.01 -4.47
CA PRO A 50 -4.23 10.76 -5.36
C PRO A 50 -4.35 11.79 -6.50
N ALA A 51 -3.99 13.05 -6.23
CA ALA A 51 -4.02 14.13 -7.23
C ALA A 51 -2.83 14.07 -8.21
N LEU A 52 -1.67 13.59 -7.74
CA LEU A 52 -0.45 13.41 -8.53
C LEU A 52 -0.49 12.13 -9.38
N GLY A 53 -1.36 11.17 -9.04
CA GLY A 53 -1.52 9.87 -9.70
C GLY A 53 -2.51 9.81 -10.87
N ARG A 54 -2.68 10.89 -11.65
CA ARG A 54 -3.57 10.89 -12.85
C ARG A 54 -2.95 10.27 -14.11
N THR A 55 -1.99 9.37 -13.97
CA THR A 55 -1.89 8.23 -14.89
C THR A 55 -2.57 7.08 -14.17
N ALA A 56 -3.74 6.65 -14.67
CA ALA A 56 -4.54 5.60 -14.05
C ALA A 56 -3.68 4.34 -13.87
N LYS A 57 -3.08 4.18 -12.68
CA LYS A 57 -2.34 2.98 -12.33
C LYS A 57 -3.36 1.84 -12.27
N PRO A 58 -3.00 0.64 -12.75
CA PRO A 58 -3.88 -0.52 -12.66
C PRO A 58 -4.25 -0.78 -11.19
N ALA A 59 -5.47 -1.28 -10.98
CA ALA A 59 -6.05 -1.49 -9.65
C ALA A 59 -5.25 -2.51 -8.79
N ALA A 60 -4.58 -3.45 -9.46
CA ALA A 60 -3.56 -4.32 -8.91
C ALA A 60 -2.41 -4.48 -9.92
N GLU A 61 -1.17 -4.55 -9.45
CA GLU A 61 -0.01 -4.85 -10.29
C GLU A 61 1.08 -5.63 -9.56
N LEU A 62 1.95 -6.29 -10.33
CA LEU A 62 3.19 -6.87 -9.82
C LEU A 62 4.31 -5.81 -9.83
N SER A 63 4.79 -5.45 -8.65
CA SER A 63 5.96 -4.59 -8.46
C SER A 63 7.21 -5.45 -8.29
N ARG A 64 8.20 -5.28 -9.18
CA ARG A 64 9.43 -6.08 -9.21
C ARG A 64 10.56 -5.39 -8.43
N PHE A 65 11.22 -6.18 -7.57
CA PHE A 65 12.36 -5.79 -6.74
C PHE A 65 13.48 -6.83 -6.90
N GLY A 66 14.37 -6.60 -7.86
CA GLY A 66 15.39 -7.58 -8.23
C GLY A 66 14.73 -8.90 -8.68
N ASN A 67 15.07 -10.00 -8.01
CA ASN A 67 14.54 -11.33 -8.31
C ASN A 67 13.17 -11.63 -7.67
N HIS A 68 12.60 -10.69 -6.94
CA HIS A 68 11.30 -10.86 -6.30
C HIS A 68 10.26 -9.94 -6.94
N ALA A 69 9.01 -10.38 -6.95
CA ALA A 69 7.87 -9.53 -7.29
C ALA A 69 6.84 -9.62 -6.17
N VAL A 70 6.22 -8.50 -5.85
CA VAL A 70 5.13 -8.43 -4.86
C VAL A 70 3.91 -7.80 -5.51
N ILE A 71 2.73 -8.25 -5.09
CA ILE A 71 1.48 -7.67 -5.57
C ILE A 71 1.21 -6.39 -4.79
N VAL A 72 1.03 -5.30 -5.52
CA VAL A 72 0.63 -3.99 -5.00
C VAL A 72 -0.77 -3.69 -5.48
N VAL A 73 -1.66 -3.32 -4.57
CA VAL A 73 -3.08 -3.07 -4.87
C VAL A 73 -3.53 -1.72 -4.35
N THR A 74 -4.55 -1.16 -4.99
CA THR A 74 -5.33 -0.08 -4.40
C THR A 74 -6.16 -0.66 -3.24
N PRO A 75 -6.06 -0.11 -2.01
CA PRO A 75 -6.83 -0.61 -0.88
C PRO A 75 -8.33 -0.57 -1.17
N SER A 76 -9.01 -1.71 -1.03
CA SER A 76 -10.46 -1.84 -1.16
C SER A 76 -11.02 -2.43 0.13
N ARG A 77 -12.04 -1.77 0.67
CA ARG A 77 -12.75 -2.26 1.86
C ARG A 77 -13.46 -3.58 1.58
N ALA A 78 -14.07 -3.72 0.40
CA ALA A 78 -14.72 -4.96 -0.02
C ALA A 78 -13.71 -6.11 -0.10
N LEU A 79 -12.49 -5.84 -0.57
CA LEU A 79 -11.43 -6.85 -0.63
C LEU A 79 -11.04 -7.34 0.76
N ALA A 80 -10.79 -6.44 1.71
CA ALA A 80 -10.50 -6.83 3.10
C ALA A 80 -11.65 -7.63 3.74
N GLU A 81 -12.90 -7.17 3.61
CA GLU A 81 -14.07 -7.80 4.24
C GLU A 81 -14.38 -9.19 3.65
N ARG A 82 -14.21 -9.39 2.34
CA ARG A 82 -14.53 -10.66 1.66
C ARG A 82 -13.44 -11.72 1.78
N THR A 83 -12.18 -11.29 1.89
CA THR A 83 -11.03 -12.22 1.81
C THR A 83 -10.26 -12.33 3.12
N GLY A 84 -10.52 -11.46 4.09
CA GLY A 84 -9.78 -11.44 5.37
C GLY A 84 -8.34 -10.95 5.24
N ILE A 85 -7.99 -10.29 4.13
CA ILE A 85 -6.66 -9.68 3.96
C ILE A 85 -6.54 -8.38 4.76
N GLU A 86 -5.30 -8.07 5.13
CA GLU A 86 -4.88 -6.78 5.65
C GLU A 86 -3.99 -6.05 4.64
N PHE A 87 -3.95 -4.73 4.74
CA PHE A 87 -3.17 -3.87 3.86
C PHE A 87 -1.98 -3.27 4.59
N VAL A 88 -0.78 -3.48 4.04
CA VAL A 88 0.42 -2.77 4.50
C VAL A 88 0.64 -1.56 3.58
N PRO A 89 0.43 -0.33 4.07
CA PRO A 89 0.39 0.86 3.23
C PRO A 89 1.76 1.20 2.65
N LEU A 90 1.76 1.68 1.42
CA LEU A 90 2.90 2.21 0.70
C LEU A 90 2.80 3.73 0.60
N ALA A 91 3.95 4.37 0.35
CA ALA A 91 4.06 5.82 0.23
C ALA A 91 3.47 6.39 -1.07
N ASP A 92 2.81 5.57 -1.91
CA ASP A 92 2.12 5.99 -3.15
C ASP A 92 0.60 5.78 -3.08
N GLY A 93 0.04 5.53 -1.88
CA GLY A 93 -1.39 5.38 -1.63
C GLY A 93 -1.91 3.97 -1.91
N ARG A 94 -1.03 3.07 -2.36
CA ARG A 94 -1.32 1.67 -2.55
C ARG A 94 -0.89 0.85 -1.35
N ALA A 95 -1.13 -0.45 -1.37
CA ALA A 95 -0.75 -1.35 -0.30
C ALA A 95 -0.23 -2.68 -0.81
N LEU A 96 0.61 -3.31 0.01
CA LEU A 96 0.85 -4.75 -0.09
C LEU A 96 -0.31 -5.51 0.56
N ILE A 97 -0.60 -6.68 0.03
CA ILE A 97 -1.56 -7.62 0.62
C ILE A 97 -0.83 -8.46 1.67
N SER A 98 -1.43 -8.58 2.85
CA SER A 98 -1.02 -9.55 3.86
C SER A 98 -2.22 -10.37 4.34
N PHE A 99 -1.99 -11.61 4.73
CA PHE A 99 -3.02 -12.47 5.31
C PHE A 99 -2.39 -13.43 6.31
N GLY A 100 -3.20 -13.90 7.26
CA GLY A 100 -2.74 -14.75 8.35
C GLY A 100 -2.24 -16.12 7.88
N GLN A 101 -1.47 -16.81 8.74
CA GLN A 101 -0.90 -18.14 8.44
C GLN A 101 -1.93 -19.24 8.17
N ARG A 102 -3.19 -19.01 8.54
CA ARG A 102 -4.29 -19.97 8.30
C ARG A 102 -4.80 -19.93 6.87
N THR A 103 -4.61 -18.81 6.18
CA THR A 103 -5.08 -18.62 4.81
C THR A 103 -3.95 -18.94 3.85
N THR A 104 -4.23 -19.78 2.85
CA THR A 104 -3.27 -20.12 1.80
C THR A 104 -3.46 -19.24 0.57
N ILE A 105 -2.45 -19.17 -0.31
CA ILE A 105 -2.59 -18.46 -1.60
C ILE A 105 -3.73 -19.03 -2.44
N ALA A 106 -3.94 -20.35 -2.42
CA ALA A 106 -5.02 -21.01 -3.16
C ALA A 106 -6.41 -20.68 -2.57
N GLU A 107 -6.53 -20.63 -1.25
CA GLU A 107 -7.76 -20.23 -0.57
C GLU A 107 -8.09 -18.75 -0.83
N LEU A 108 -7.08 -17.88 -0.78
CA LEU A 108 -7.25 -16.48 -1.17
C LEU A 108 -7.70 -16.34 -2.63
N GLU A 109 -7.07 -17.08 -3.56
CA GLU A 109 -7.46 -17.09 -4.97
C GLU A 109 -8.93 -17.51 -5.15
N LEU A 110 -9.37 -18.56 -4.45
CA LEU A 110 -10.76 -19.01 -4.48
C LEU A 110 -11.74 -17.95 -3.95
N LEU A 111 -11.44 -17.33 -2.80
CA LEU A 111 -12.27 -16.27 -2.23
C LEU A 111 -12.42 -15.07 -3.16
N ILE A 112 -11.37 -14.76 -3.94
CA ILE A 112 -11.40 -13.69 -4.94
C ILE A 112 -12.27 -14.11 -6.13
N GLU A 113 -12.11 -15.33 -6.66
CA GLU A 113 -12.94 -15.82 -7.77
C GLU A 113 -14.42 -15.86 -7.38
N ASP A 114 -14.76 -16.39 -6.21
CA ASP A 114 -16.13 -16.41 -5.69
C ASP A 114 -16.74 -15.00 -5.57
N ALA A 115 -15.94 -14.02 -5.15
CA ALA A 115 -16.39 -12.64 -5.01
C ALA A 115 -16.60 -11.93 -6.36
N VAL A 116 -15.80 -12.28 -7.39
CA VAL A 116 -16.02 -11.82 -8.76
C VAL A 116 -17.33 -12.41 -9.31
N ASP A 117 -17.59 -13.68 -9.03
CA ASP A 117 -18.78 -14.40 -9.52
C ASP A 117 -20.08 -14.02 -8.79
N ASP A 118 -20.03 -13.49 -7.55
CA ASP A 118 -21.22 -13.06 -6.78
C ASP A 118 -21.87 -11.78 -7.35
N HIS A 119 -21.24 -11.05 -8.28
CA HIS A 119 -21.76 -9.83 -8.95
C HIS A 119 -22.29 -8.72 -8.00
N ARG A 120 -21.98 -8.77 -6.70
CA ARG A 120 -22.38 -7.76 -5.68
C ARG A 120 -21.37 -6.63 -5.51
N LEU A 121 -20.28 -6.64 -6.27
CA LEU A 121 -19.20 -5.66 -6.18
C LEU A 121 -19.51 -4.39 -6.97
N SER A 122 -19.04 -3.25 -6.47
CA SER A 122 -19.02 -2.01 -7.27
C SER A 122 -18.10 -2.17 -8.48
N ALA A 123 -18.26 -1.35 -9.52
CA ALA A 123 -17.39 -1.40 -10.70
C ALA A 123 -15.90 -1.18 -10.35
N HIS A 124 -15.62 -0.37 -9.32
CA HIS A 124 -14.26 -0.15 -8.83
C HIS A 124 -13.70 -1.38 -8.11
N ASP A 125 -14.48 -1.98 -7.21
CA ASP A 125 -14.05 -3.17 -6.48
C ASP A 125 -13.90 -4.36 -7.44
N LEU A 126 -14.85 -4.54 -8.36
CA LEU A 126 -14.76 -5.58 -9.39
C LEU A 126 -13.46 -5.48 -10.19
N ALA A 127 -13.02 -4.26 -10.53
CA ALA A 127 -11.75 -4.05 -11.21
C ALA A 127 -10.54 -4.46 -10.37
N VAL A 128 -10.57 -4.21 -9.05
CA VAL A 128 -9.51 -4.64 -8.11
C VAL A 128 -9.48 -6.17 -8.01
N PHE A 129 -10.64 -6.80 -7.76
CA PHE A 129 -10.75 -8.25 -7.62
C PHE A 129 -10.35 -8.98 -8.92
N ALA A 130 -10.85 -8.53 -10.07
CA ALA A 130 -10.52 -9.12 -11.36
C ALA A 130 -9.03 -8.99 -11.69
N ALA A 131 -8.43 -7.82 -11.44
CA ALA A 131 -6.99 -7.63 -11.66
C ALA A 131 -6.15 -8.56 -10.76
N LEU A 132 -6.56 -8.75 -9.51
CA LEU A 132 -5.88 -9.64 -8.57
C LEU A 132 -6.03 -11.11 -8.98
N ALA A 133 -7.23 -11.54 -9.37
CA ALA A 133 -7.51 -12.88 -9.88
C ALA A 133 -6.64 -13.20 -11.10
N GLU A 134 -6.54 -12.28 -12.06
CA GLU A 134 -5.72 -12.46 -13.25
C GLU A 134 -4.22 -12.56 -12.93
N ILE A 135 -3.72 -11.78 -11.97
CA ILE A 135 -2.32 -11.86 -11.53
C ILE A 135 -2.04 -13.24 -10.90
N LEU A 136 -2.89 -13.71 -9.99
CA LEU A 136 -2.72 -15.01 -9.32
C LEU A 136 -2.83 -16.16 -10.31
N ARG A 137 -3.85 -16.13 -11.18
CA ARG A 137 -4.08 -17.11 -12.25
C ARG A 137 -2.91 -17.19 -13.22
N SER A 138 -2.38 -16.04 -13.64
CA SER A 138 -1.23 -15.95 -14.54
C SER A 138 0.04 -16.47 -13.88
N ALA A 139 0.28 -16.12 -12.60
CA ALA A 139 1.42 -16.62 -11.85
C ALA A 139 1.36 -18.15 -11.65
N ARG A 140 0.17 -18.71 -11.39
CA ARG A 140 -0.05 -20.15 -11.23
C ARG A 140 0.17 -20.93 -12.53
N ARG A 141 -0.20 -20.35 -13.68
CA ARG A 141 -0.04 -20.98 -15.01
C ARG A 141 1.36 -20.82 -15.61
N SER A 142 2.17 -19.93 -15.05
CA SER A 142 3.52 -19.68 -15.52
C SER A 142 4.53 -20.64 -14.89
N ASN A 143 5.41 -21.21 -15.70
CA ASN A 143 6.56 -21.98 -15.21
C ASN A 143 7.75 -21.08 -14.81
N GLU A 144 7.68 -19.77 -15.04
CA GLU A 144 8.76 -18.81 -14.78
C GLU A 144 8.65 -18.15 -13.40
N VAL A 145 7.53 -18.33 -12.70
CA VAL A 145 7.24 -17.63 -11.44
C VAL A 145 6.84 -18.66 -10.38
N THR A 146 7.43 -18.55 -9.19
CA THR A 146 7.00 -19.32 -8.02
C THR A 146 6.26 -18.40 -7.05
N LEU A 147 5.02 -18.74 -6.73
CA LEU A 147 4.25 -18.05 -5.70
C LEU A 147 4.78 -18.44 -4.31
N LEU A 148 5.28 -17.45 -3.56
CA LEU A 148 5.86 -17.66 -2.23
C LEU A 148 5.09 -16.84 -1.20
N GLN A 149 4.60 -17.51 -0.16
CA GLN A 149 4.10 -16.82 1.03
C GLN A 149 5.29 -16.47 1.94
N ARG A 150 5.50 -15.19 2.19
CA ARG A 150 6.59 -14.68 3.04
C ARG A 150 6.02 -13.72 4.08
N SER A 151 6.62 -13.74 5.27
CA SER A 151 6.30 -12.79 6.33
C SER A 151 7.05 -11.48 6.09
N ILE A 152 6.38 -10.36 6.34
CA ILE A 152 6.98 -9.04 6.37
C ILE A 152 6.96 -8.52 7.82
N ILE A 153 7.99 -7.78 8.21
CA ILE A 153 8.07 -7.15 9.53
C ILE A 153 7.47 -5.74 9.40
N VAL A 154 6.38 -5.50 10.14
CA VAL A 154 5.70 -4.20 10.19
C VAL A 154 5.98 -3.56 11.55
N LEU A 155 6.41 -2.30 11.54
CA LEU A 155 6.64 -1.52 12.76
C LEU A 155 5.53 -0.47 12.89
N GLU A 156 4.77 -0.55 13.97
CA GLU A 156 3.73 0.43 14.28
C GLU A 156 4.24 1.45 15.30
N GLY A 157 4.25 2.73 14.93
CA GLY A 157 4.51 3.82 15.86
C GLY A 157 3.28 4.04 16.75
N ARG A 158 3.38 3.74 18.04
CA ARG A 158 2.35 4.18 19.00
C ARG A 158 2.49 5.70 19.20
N LEU A 159 1.54 6.47 18.69
CA LEU A 159 1.42 7.88 19.05
C LEU A 159 1.25 7.98 20.57
N ALA A 160 2.28 8.50 21.25
CA ALA A 160 2.21 8.81 22.67
C ALA A 160 1.17 9.94 22.87
N ARG A 161 0.01 9.57 23.42
CA ARG A 161 -1.04 10.52 23.78
C ARG A 161 -0.45 11.55 24.76
N PRO A 162 -0.50 12.87 24.50
CA PRO A 162 0.05 13.86 25.41
C PRO A 162 -0.67 13.77 26.76
N ARG A 163 0.08 13.56 27.84
CA ARG A 163 -0.44 13.62 29.22
C ARG A 163 -0.91 15.05 29.47
N LYS A 164 -2.23 15.24 29.64
CA LYS A 164 -2.79 16.46 30.22
C LYS A 164 -2.21 16.64 31.62
N THR A 165 -1.28 17.57 31.78
CA THR A 165 -0.91 18.10 33.08
C THR A 165 -2.08 18.96 33.58
N ARG A 166 -2.53 18.66 34.80
CA ARG A 166 -3.51 19.46 35.56
C ARG A 166 -2.81 20.66 36.18
#